data_AF-A0A3N6PKQ3-F1
#
_entry.id   AF-A0A3N6PKQ3-F1
#
_cell.length_a   1.000
_cell.length_b   1.000
_cell.length_c   1.000
_cell.angle_alpha   90.00
_cell.angle_beta   90.00
_cell.angle_gamma   90.00
#
_symmetry.space_group_name_H-M   'P 1'
#
loop_
_entity.id
_entity.type
_entity.pdbx_description
1 polymer ?
#
loop_
_entity_poly.entity_id
_entity_poly.type
_entity_poly.pdbx_seq_one_letter_code
_entity_poly.pdbx_strand_id
1 'polypeptide(L)'
;MIGNVADAIHTHREKVTLVSYFGIMLVLTAPLATLFGSAYEEGHLSRAVIDLHHLIDVIDLEGISVFLLGIFLGLLVLMTIDPKKRWQGYLLWIGLGIAMLGLQSMGLFIPNIEFTDTSNLTWLGIGLVLGLVAGGGRTLLRTRTAEALEFRRAAFGIYLMVVLLIVGSLFEYHVTYPEFVEVSPEGLVVYAIENPEFAIESEGLLRNVAIAGVFVVTIRKFIQYDSKEDFFVLGPPASGKSLFLIGAYLAAMNRNPNDEATNKTPLHPSQDLMEMVQNLDQRSSGWIVDATGQGEIKNLEFQYVHGSTFPKNVKIESIDYAGEYLSRLPDVLSGAVAEEDTDNTLLRLSQGVEEADTLILLLDTERYVNGEALDISEYFSLLQAVDNTSVFIVATKADILAERFREDEGIEAHLAFDEFKAYVGRELRQSEQVDALIRQTTGAQIHPVYYQTRVNEDGDRVPMRDDTGSVMTIGFDQLLNELGR
;
A
#
# COMPACT_ATOMS: atom_id res chain seq x y z
N MET A 1 23.86 -18.48 5.78
CA MET A 1 23.14 -18.11 4.54
C MET A 1 21.62 -18.20 4.70
N ILE A 2 21.04 -19.29 5.22
CA ILE A 2 19.57 -19.42 5.36
C ILE A 2 18.98 -18.44 6.40
N GLY A 3 19.70 -18.16 7.50
CA GLY A 3 19.27 -17.16 8.50
C GLY A 3 19.12 -15.74 7.93
N ASN A 4 20.10 -15.26 7.17
CA ASN A 4 20.01 -13.94 6.52
C ASN A 4 18.89 -13.85 5.47
N VAL A 5 18.47 -14.98 4.89
CA VAL A 5 17.35 -15.01 3.94
C VAL A 5 16.02 -14.93 4.70
N ALA A 6 15.89 -15.62 5.84
CA ALA A 6 14.69 -15.52 6.67
C ALA A 6 14.49 -14.11 7.26
N ASP A 7 15.56 -13.49 7.75
CA ASP A 7 15.50 -12.11 8.26
C ASP A 7 15.22 -11.11 7.13
N ALA A 8 15.86 -11.27 5.96
CA ALA A 8 15.58 -10.42 4.81
C ALA A 8 14.14 -10.60 4.27
N ILE A 9 13.57 -11.80 4.37
CA ILE A 9 12.17 -12.09 4.01
C ILE A 9 11.22 -11.45 5.02
N HIS A 10 11.55 -11.42 6.31
CA HIS A 10 10.73 -10.72 7.31
C HIS A 10 10.75 -9.20 7.09
N THR A 11 11.92 -8.61 6.87
CA THR A 11 12.04 -7.17 6.62
C THR A 11 11.45 -6.72 5.27
N HIS A 12 11.32 -7.63 4.29
CA HIS A 12 10.81 -7.31 2.95
C HIS A 12 9.64 -8.20 2.50
N ARG A 13 8.82 -8.65 3.45
CA ARG A 13 7.73 -9.62 3.22
C ARG A 13 6.82 -9.21 2.06
N GLU A 14 6.57 -7.92 1.96
CA GLU A 14 5.75 -7.29 0.93
C GLU A 14 6.34 -7.41 -0.48
N LYS A 15 7.62 -7.05 -0.66
CA LYS A 15 8.32 -7.16 -1.94
C LYS A 15 8.39 -8.62 -2.40
N VAL A 16 8.67 -9.52 -1.46
CA VAL A 16 8.70 -10.97 -1.71
C VAL A 16 7.32 -11.47 -2.15
N THR A 17 6.25 -11.00 -1.53
CA THR A 17 4.88 -11.41 -1.88
C THR A 17 4.51 -11.00 -3.31
N LEU A 18 4.79 -9.75 -3.69
CA LEU A 18 4.51 -9.25 -5.04
C LEU A 18 5.35 -9.97 -6.11
N VAL A 19 6.65 -10.17 -5.85
CA VAL A 19 7.53 -10.94 -6.74
C VAL A 19 7.11 -12.40 -6.84
N SER A 20 6.61 -12.98 -5.73
CA SER A 20 6.11 -14.37 -5.71
C SER A 20 4.86 -14.51 -6.58
N TYR A 21 3.89 -13.59 -6.48
CA TYR A 21 2.74 -13.58 -7.38
C TYR A 21 3.16 -13.47 -8.85
N PHE A 22 4.11 -12.59 -9.15
CA PHE A 22 4.66 -12.48 -10.50
C PHE A 22 5.34 -13.76 -10.99
N GLY A 23 6.16 -14.39 -10.14
CA GLY A 23 6.81 -15.67 -10.45
C GLY A 23 5.81 -16.78 -10.74
N ILE A 24 4.72 -16.87 -9.94
CA ILE A 24 3.63 -17.82 -10.18
C ILE A 24 2.96 -17.52 -11.53
N MET A 25 2.64 -16.26 -11.82
CA MET A 25 2.04 -15.88 -13.12
C MET A 25 2.95 -16.29 -14.29
N LEU A 26 4.27 -16.08 -14.19
CA LEU A 26 5.21 -16.48 -15.23
C LEU A 26 5.21 -18.00 -15.47
N VAL A 27 5.23 -18.80 -14.41
CA VAL A 27 5.19 -20.28 -14.53
C VAL A 27 3.89 -20.74 -15.19
N LEU A 28 2.77 -20.11 -14.85
CA LEU A 28 1.45 -20.43 -15.41
C LEU A 28 1.24 -19.85 -16.81
N THR A 29 2.08 -18.92 -17.28
CA THR A 29 1.93 -18.31 -18.61
C THR A 29 2.14 -19.33 -19.73
N ALA A 30 3.10 -20.24 -19.59
CA ALA A 30 3.36 -21.26 -20.62
C ALA A 30 2.16 -22.20 -20.89
N PRO A 31 1.55 -22.86 -19.88
CA PRO A 31 0.37 -23.68 -20.11
C PRO A 31 -0.87 -22.87 -20.53
N LEU A 32 -0.98 -21.61 -20.11
CA LEU A 32 -2.05 -20.73 -20.61
C LEU A 32 -1.85 -20.36 -22.08
N ALA A 33 -0.61 -20.11 -22.52
CA ALA A 33 -0.32 -19.86 -23.92
C ALA A 33 -0.70 -21.07 -24.79
N THR A 34 -0.46 -22.30 -24.33
CA THR A 34 -0.92 -23.49 -25.05
C THR A 34 -2.44 -23.58 -25.09
N LEU A 35 -3.13 -23.27 -23.99
CA LEU A 35 -4.60 -23.22 -23.97
C LEU A 35 -5.14 -22.18 -24.95
N PHE A 36 -4.54 -20.98 -24.99
CA PHE A 36 -4.93 -19.93 -25.93
C PHE A 36 -4.68 -20.33 -27.38
N GLY A 37 -3.56 -21.01 -27.64
CA GLY A 37 -3.23 -21.51 -28.96
C GLY A 37 -4.21 -22.55 -29.46
N SER A 38 -4.48 -23.59 -28.65
CA SER A 38 -5.46 -24.62 -28.99
C SER A 38 -6.87 -24.04 -29.14
N ALA A 39 -7.28 -23.12 -28.24
CA ALA A 39 -8.56 -22.44 -28.36
C ALA A 39 -8.68 -21.60 -29.65
N TYR A 40 -7.58 -21.05 -30.15
CA TYR A 40 -7.58 -20.30 -31.41
C TYR A 40 -7.65 -21.22 -32.64
N GLU A 41 -6.97 -22.37 -32.60
CA GLU A 41 -6.98 -23.38 -33.67
C GLU A 41 -8.29 -24.18 -33.75
N GLU A 42 -8.95 -24.41 -32.62
CA GLU A 42 -10.18 -25.20 -32.52
C GLU A 42 -11.44 -24.34 -32.35
N GLY A 43 -11.30 -23.04 -32.09
CA GLY A 43 -12.42 -22.15 -31.80
C GLY A 43 -13.30 -21.87 -33.02
N HIS A 44 -14.60 -22.15 -32.89
CA HIS A 44 -15.61 -21.93 -33.94
C HIS A 44 -16.46 -20.67 -33.70
N LEU A 45 -16.54 -20.12 -32.48
CA LEU A 45 -17.50 -19.08 -32.09
C LEU A 45 -16.85 -17.72 -32.24
N SER A 46 -15.59 -17.61 -31.81
CA SER A 46 -14.68 -16.58 -32.27
C SER A 46 -14.75 -16.47 -33.80
N ARG A 47 -14.46 -17.55 -34.55
CA ARG A 47 -14.56 -17.55 -36.03
C ARG A 47 -15.96 -17.17 -36.53
N ALA A 48 -17.06 -17.70 -36.00
CA ALA A 48 -18.40 -17.38 -36.49
C ALA A 48 -18.85 -15.92 -36.21
N VAL A 49 -18.46 -15.33 -35.08
CA VAL A 49 -18.68 -13.89 -34.78
C VAL A 49 -17.84 -13.02 -35.71
N ILE A 50 -16.65 -13.52 -36.07
CA ILE A 50 -15.74 -12.89 -37.01
C ILE A 50 -16.27 -13.01 -38.44
N ASP A 51 -16.66 -14.18 -38.92
CA ASP A 51 -17.22 -14.42 -40.27
C ASP A 51 -18.51 -13.62 -40.54
N LEU A 52 -19.23 -13.22 -39.49
CA LEU A 52 -20.34 -12.27 -39.56
C LEU A 52 -19.90 -10.88 -40.11
N HIS A 53 -18.60 -10.55 -40.07
CA HIS A 53 -18.02 -9.34 -40.65
C HIS A 53 -18.11 -9.32 -42.17
N HIS A 54 -18.27 -10.47 -42.86
CA HIS A 54 -18.50 -10.46 -44.31
C HIS A 54 -19.81 -9.75 -44.70
N LEU A 55 -20.69 -9.47 -43.72
CA LEU A 55 -21.89 -8.65 -43.89
C LEU A 55 -21.65 -7.14 -43.67
N ILE A 56 -20.57 -6.78 -42.96
CA ILE A 56 -20.21 -5.42 -42.56
C ILE A 56 -18.72 -5.25 -42.89
N ASP A 57 -18.42 -4.91 -44.15
CA ASP A 57 -17.12 -4.82 -44.87
C ASP A 57 -16.07 -3.88 -44.23
N VAL A 58 -15.92 -3.90 -42.91
CA VAL A 58 -15.28 -2.86 -42.09
C VAL A 58 -14.26 -3.42 -41.09
N ILE A 59 -14.34 -4.69 -40.66
CA ILE A 59 -13.45 -5.22 -39.61
C ILE A 59 -13.05 -6.69 -39.83
N ASP A 60 -11.79 -6.95 -40.14
CA ASP A 60 -11.20 -8.30 -40.21
C ASP A 60 -10.78 -8.82 -38.82
N LEU A 61 -10.57 -10.15 -38.69
CA LEU A 61 -10.09 -10.84 -37.48
C LEU A 61 -8.85 -10.18 -36.87
N GLU A 62 -7.91 -9.83 -37.73
CA GLU A 62 -6.67 -9.15 -37.36
C GLU A 62 -6.99 -7.79 -36.71
N GLY A 63 -7.91 -7.02 -37.30
CA GLY A 63 -8.35 -5.73 -36.80
C GLY A 63 -8.97 -5.81 -35.41
N ILE A 64 -9.83 -6.81 -35.12
CA ILE A 64 -10.42 -7.01 -33.77
C ILE A 64 -9.32 -7.34 -32.75
N SER A 65 -8.42 -8.25 -33.10
CA SER A 65 -7.34 -8.70 -32.23
C SER A 65 -6.38 -7.55 -31.89
N VAL A 66 -6.03 -6.75 -32.90
CA VAL A 66 -5.18 -5.56 -32.78
C VAL A 66 -5.89 -4.44 -32.00
N PHE A 67 -7.20 -4.27 -32.20
CA PHE A 67 -8.00 -3.32 -31.43
C PHE A 67 -8.05 -3.69 -29.94
N LEU A 68 -8.31 -4.96 -29.60
CA LEU A 68 -8.30 -5.44 -28.21
C LEU A 68 -6.92 -5.30 -27.57
N LEU A 69 -5.85 -5.63 -28.31
CA LEU A 69 -4.48 -5.35 -27.87
C LEU A 69 -4.30 -3.86 -27.57
N GLY A 70 -4.78 -2.98 -28.45
CA GLY A 70 -4.77 -1.53 -28.24
C GLY A 70 -5.41 -1.14 -26.92
N ILE A 71 -6.63 -1.63 -26.63
CA ILE A 71 -7.31 -1.36 -25.35
C ILE A 71 -6.44 -1.80 -24.17
N PHE A 72 -5.90 -3.02 -24.23
CA PHE A 72 -5.05 -3.56 -23.18
C PHE A 72 -3.80 -2.70 -22.95
N LEU A 73 -3.12 -2.28 -24.03
CA LEU A 73 -1.96 -1.39 -23.97
C LEU A 73 -2.32 -0.03 -23.38
N GLY A 74 -3.45 0.55 -23.75
CA GLY A 74 -3.94 1.82 -23.19
C GLY A 74 -4.15 1.73 -21.67
N LEU A 75 -4.79 0.65 -21.20
CA LEU A 75 -4.97 0.41 -19.77
C LEU A 75 -3.62 0.19 -19.05
N LEU A 76 -2.71 -0.56 -19.67
CA LEU A 76 -1.39 -0.85 -19.12
C LEU A 76 -0.50 0.40 -19.01
N VAL A 77 -0.59 1.31 -19.97
CA VAL A 77 0.07 2.62 -19.93
C VAL A 77 -0.43 3.43 -18.73
N LEU A 78 -1.75 3.51 -18.49
CA LEU A 78 -2.28 4.21 -17.31
C LEU A 78 -1.79 3.60 -16.01
N MET A 79 -1.77 2.27 -15.92
CA MET A 79 -1.27 1.57 -14.73
C MET A 79 0.23 1.80 -14.51
N THR A 80 1.01 2.02 -15.57
CA THR A 80 2.44 2.35 -15.48
C THR A 80 2.66 3.80 -15.03
N ILE A 81 1.77 4.71 -15.42
CA ILE A 81 1.83 6.12 -15.01
C ILE A 81 1.44 6.28 -13.53
N ASP A 82 0.48 5.48 -13.05
CA ASP A 82 0.05 5.43 -11.65
C ASP A 82 1.24 5.19 -10.70
N PRO A 83 1.62 6.17 -9.85
CA PRO A 83 2.76 6.02 -8.95
C PRO A 83 2.66 4.81 -8.03
N LYS A 84 1.45 4.43 -7.60
CA LYS A 84 1.22 3.30 -6.69
C LYS A 84 1.35 1.95 -7.38
N LYS A 85 0.95 1.87 -8.65
CA LYS A 85 0.88 0.63 -9.42
C LYS A 85 1.97 0.50 -10.49
N ARG A 86 2.88 1.48 -10.61
CA ARG A 86 3.91 1.57 -11.65
C ARG A 86 4.71 0.27 -11.82
N TRP A 87 5.19 -0.32 -10.73
CA TRP A 87 5.98 -1.54 -10.81
C TRP A 87 5.17 -2.78 -11.18
N GLN A 88 3.91 -2.86 -10.74
CA GLN A 88 3.00 -3.89 -11.23
C GLN A 88 2.77 -3.73 -12.74
N GLY A 89 2.65 -2.48 -13.23
CA GLY A 89 2.63 -2.16 -14.66
C GLY A 89 3.88 -2.64 -15.40
N TYR A 90 5.08 -2.34 -14.91
CA TYR A 90 6.34 -2.83 -15.51
C TYR A 90 6.44 -4.36 -15.55
N LEU A 91 6.03 -5.03 -14.48
CA LEU A 91 6.01 -6.49 -14.45
C LEU A 91 4.98 -7.06 -15.44
N LEU A 92 3.82 -6.43 -15.60
CA LEU A 92 2.84 -6.82 -16.62
C LEU A 92 3.34 -6.56 -18.04
N TRP A 93 4.16 -5.53 -18.29
CA TRP A 93 4.84 -5.37 -19.59
C TRP A 93 5.76 -6.54 -19.90
N ILE A 94 6.53 -7.01 -18.91
CA ILE A 94 7.38 -8.20 -19.07
C ILE A 94 6.52 -9.43 -19.33
N GLY A 95 5.44 -9.61 -18.56
CA GLY A 95 4.48 -10.70 -18.75
C GLY A 95 3.85 -10.69 -20.15
N LEU A 96 3.44 -9.51 -20.63
CA LEU A 96 2.92 -9.32 -21.98
C LEU A 96 3.97 -9.70 -23.03
N GLY A 97 5.22 -9.26 -22.88
CA GLY A 97 6.31 -9.62 -23.78
C GLY A 97 6.54 -11.14 -23.86
N ILE A 98 6.51 -11.83 -22.71
CA ILE A 98 6.66 -13.29 -22.64
C ILE A 98 5.46 -13.99 -23.28
N ALA A 99 4.24 -13.56 -22.98
CA ALA A 99 3.02 -14.11 -23.58
C ALA A 99 3.03 -13.95 -25.12
N MET A 100 3.43 -12.78 -25.60
CA MET A 100 3.57 -12.49 -27.03
C MET A 100 4.62 -13.37 -27.71
N LEU A 101 5.79 -13.57 -27.10
CA LEU A 101 6.81 -14.50 -27.60
C LEU A 101 6.30 -15.95 -27.61
N GLY A 102 5.54 -16.34 -26.59
CA GLY A 102 4.89 -17.65 -26.52
C GLY A 102 3.94 -17.87 -27.69
N LEU A 103 3.02 -16.94 -27.93
CA LEU A 103 2.08 -17.01 -29.07
C LEU A 103 2.83 -16.98 -30.41
N GLN A 104 3.83 -16.11 -30.56
CA GLN A 104 4.65 -16.04 -31.77
C GLN A 104 5.35 -17.38 -32.06
N SER A 105 5.87 -18.07 -31.04
CA SER A 105 6.53 -19.37 -31.21
C SER A 105 5.60 -20.46 -31.71
N MET A 106 4.28 -20.30 -31.49
CA MET A 106 3.23 -21.19 -31.99
C MET A 106 2.74 -20.77 -33.38
N GLY A 107 3.32 -19.72 -33.98
CA GLY A 107 2.83 -19.17 -35.26
C GLY A 107 1.57 -18.32 -35.11
N LEU A 108 1.21 -17.91 -33.89
CA LEU A 108 -0.04 -17.21 -33.59
C LEU A 108 0.19 -15.73 -33.30
N PHE A 109 -0.82 -14.91 -33.60
CA PHE A 109 -0.88 -13.48 -33.35
C PHE A 109 0.13 -12.64 -34.15
N ILE A 110 1.38 -12.49 -33.71
CA ILE A 110 2.37 -11.62 -34.40
C ILE A 110 2.61 -12.02 -35.86
N PRO A 111 2.79 -13.33 -36.19
CA PRO A 111 2.99 -13.75 -37.58
C PRO A 111 1.75 -13.58 -38.46
N ASN A 112 0.57 -13.49 -37.85
CA ASN A 112 -0.73 -13.38 -38.51
C ASN A 112 -1.26 -11.94 -38.54
N ILE A 113 -0.48 -10.95 -38.12
CA ILE A 113 -0.89 -9.54 -38.14
C ILE A 113 0.09 -8.78 -39.03
N GLU A 114 -0.43 -8.23 -40.12
CA GLU A 114 0.35 -7.32 -40.95
C GLU A 114 0.36 -5.91 -40.33
N PHE A 115 1.35 -5.62 -39.50
CA PHE A 115 1.52 -4.30 -38.87
C PHE A 115 1.92 -3.18 -39.85
N THR A 116 2.26 -3.53 -41.09
CA THR A 116 2.51 -2.58 -42.19
C THR A 116 1.22 -2.05 -42.81
N ASP A 117 0.09 -2.71 -42.59
CA ASP A 117 -1.21 -2.19 -43.04
C ASP A 117 -1.66 -1.02 -42.16
N THR A 118 -2.09 0.06 -42.82
CA THR A 118 -2.60 1.27 -42.18
C THR A 118 -3.93 1.01 -41.46
N SER A 119 -4.70 0.01 -41.92
CA SER A 119 -5.96 -0.40 -41.29
C SER A 119 -5.73 -0.93 -39.85
N ASN A 120 -4.81 -1.89 -39.69
CA ASN A 120 -4.44 -2.50 -38.42
C ASN A 120 -3.83 -1.46 -37.45
N LEU A 121 -2.96 -0.58 -37.95
CA LEU A 121 -2.40 0.50 -37.13
C LEU A 121 -3.49 1.46 -36.63
N THR A 122 -4.50 1.73 -37.46
CA THR A 122 -5.64 2.57 -37.08
C THR A 122 -6.47 1.91 -35.98
N TRP A 123 -6.77 0.61 -36.10
CA TRP A 123 -7.48 -0.15 -35.07
C TRP A 123 -6.71 -0.22 -33.75
N LEU A 124 -5.38 -0.39 -33.80
CA LEU A 124 -4.52 -0.33 -32.62
C LEU A 124 -4.62 1.03 -31.94
N GLY A 125 -4.54 2.12 -32.72
CA GLY A 125 -4.62 3.49 -32.21
C GLY A 125 -5.98 3.79 -31.57
N ILE A 126 -7.08 3.38 -32.22
CA ILE A 126 -8.44 3.54 -31.67
C ILE A 126 -8.58 2.75 -30.37
N GLY A 127 -8.12 1.49 -30.36
CA GLY A 127 -8.13 0.64 -29.17
C GLY A 127 -7.35 1.28 -28.02
N LEU A 128 -6.15 1.79 -28.30
CA LEU A 128 -5.31 2.47 -27.30
C LEU A 128 -5.99 3.70 -26.71
N VAL A 129 -6.57 4.55 -27.56
CA VAL A 129 -7.31 5.73 -27.09
C VAL A 129 -8.51 5.31 -26.25
N LEU A 130 -9.25 4.28 -26.66
CA LEU A 130 -10.39 3.77 -25.91
C LEU A 130 -9.96 3.20 -24.55
N GLY A 131 -8.87 2.44 -24.50
CA GLY A 131 -8.28 1.93 -23.27
C GLY A 131 -7.87 3.05 -22.30
N LEU A 132 -7.18 4.08 -22.82
CA LEU A 132 -6.85 5.27 -22.04
C LEU A 132 -8.10 5.98 -21.51
N VAL A 133 -9.15 6.15 -22.32
CA VAL A 133 -10.37 6.83 -21.90
C VAL A 133 -11.14 6.00 -20.87
N ALA A 134 -11.32 4.70 -21.11
CA ALA A 134 -12.03 3.78 -20.24
C ALA A 134 -11.34 3.59 -18.88
N GLY A 135 -10.00 3.53 -18.89
CA GLY A 135 -9.18 3.39 -17.68
C GLY A 135 -9.09 4.65 -16.82
N GLY A 136 -9.65 5.78 -17.26
CA GLY A 136 -9.67 7.03 -16.49
C GLY A 136 -8.64 8.07 -16.92
N GLY A 137 -8.00 7.92 -18.07
CA GLY A 137 -7.01 8.87 -18.60
C GLY A 137 -7.53 10.30 -18.80
N ARG A 138 -8.86 10.52 -18.80
CA ARG A 138 -9.45 11.86 -18.74
C ARG A 138 -9.01 12.65 -17.50
N THR A 139 -8.67 11.97 -16.40
CA THR A 139 -8.18 12.60 -15.18
C THR A 139 -6.80 13.24 -15.38
N LEU A 140 -5.98 12.75 -16.33
CA LEU A 140 -4.68 13.37 -16.67
C LEU A 140 -4.82 14.77 -17.28
N LEU A 141 -5.98 15.07 -17.89
CA LEU A 141 -6.27 16.35 -18.53
C LEU A 141 -6.93 17.35 -17.58
N ARG A 142 -7.41 16.91 -16.41
CA ARG A 142 -7.96 17.82 -15.40
C ARG A 142 -6.79 18.50 -14.68
N THR A 143 -6.86 19.82 -14.57
CA THR A 143 -5.85 20.65 -13.90
C THR A 143 -5.53 20.07 -12.53
N ARG A 144 -4.24 19.95 -12.20
CA ARG A 144 -3.66 19.33 -10.99
C ARG A 144 -4.31 19.84 -9.69
N THR A 145 -5.50 19.36 -9.37
CA THR A 145 -6.03 19.35 -8.00
C THR A 145 -5.27 18.27 -7.23
N ALA A 146 -4.99 18.52 -5.95
CA ALA A 146 -4.11 17.75 -5.07
C ALA A 146 -4.58 16.30 -4.76
N GLU A 147 -5.39 15.69 -5.62
CA GLU A 147 -5.80 14.28 -5.50
C GLU A 147 -4.76 13.38 -6.15
N ALA A 148 -4.41 12.30 -5.46
CA ALA A 148 -3.44 11.32 -5.96
C ALA A 148 -3.95 10.70 -7.26
N LEU A 149 -3.07 10.63 -8.27
CA LEU A 149 -3.37 10.01 -9.56
C LEU A 149 -3.47 8.48 -9.39
N GLU A 150 -4.64 7.99 -9.01
CA GLU A 150 -4.95 6.56 -8.93
C GLU A 150 -5.88 6.13 -10.08
N PHE A 151 -5.46 5.18 -10.90
CA PHE A 151 -6.24 4.64 -12.02
C PHE A 151 -6.83 3.26 -11.69
N ARG A 152 -7.67 3.19 -10.64
CA ARG A 152 -8.30 1.94 -10.20
C ARG A 152 -9.08 1.23 -11.32
N ARG A 153 -9.67 1.99 -12.25
CA ARG A 153 -10.39 1.46 -13.42
C ARG A 153 -9.47 0.78 -14.43
N ALA A 154 -8.25 1.30 -14.62
CA ALA A 154 -7.28 0.70 -15.53
C ALA A 154 -6.85 -0.69 -15.03
N ALA A 155 -6.50 -0.78 -13.75
CA ALA A 155 -6.18 -2.03 -13.06
C ALA A 155 -7.33 -3.07 -13.16
N PHE A 156 -8.57 -2.65 -12.87
CA PHE A 156 -9.74 -3.51 -13.01
C PHE A 156 -10.01 -3.92 -14.47
N GLY A 157 -9.80 -3.01 -15.43
CA GLY A 157 -9.96 -3.30 -16.86
C GLY A 157 -8.99 -4.38 -17.35
N ILE A 158 -7.70 -4.29 -16.96
CA ILE A 158 -6.70 -5.32 -17.27
C ILE A 158 -7.13 -6.67 -16.71
N TYR A 159 -7.53 -6.71 -15.44
CA TYR A 159 -8.04 -7.92 -14.81
C TYR A 159 -9.21 -8.52 -15.60
N LEU A 160 -10.21 -7.71 -15.92
CA LEU A 160 -11.40 -8.15 -16.64
C LEU A 160 -11.06 -8.71 -18.02
N MET A 161 -10.19 -8.02 -18.78
CA MET A 161 -9.78 -8.48 -20.12
C MET A 161 -9.07 -9.83 -20.05
N VAL A 162 -8.16 -10.01 -19.09
CA VAL A 162 -7.43 -11.27 -18.92
C VAL A 162 -8.38 -12.40 -18.50
N VAL A 163 -9.33 -12.14 -17.59
CA VAL A 163 -10.34 -13.14 -17.21
C VAL A 163 -11.22 -13.52 -18.39
N LEU A 164 -11.72 -12.55 -19.16
CA LEU A 164 -12.54 -12.80 -20.33
C LEU A 164 -11.80 -13.63 -21.37
N LEU A 165 -10.52 -13.32 -21.60
CA LEU A 165 -9.68 -14.09 -22.51
C LEU A 165 -9.50 -15.54 -22.03
N ILE A 166 -9.21 -15.74 -20.73
CA ILE A 166 -9.06 -17.09 -20.16
C ILE A 166 -10.36 -17.89 -20.22
N VAL A 167 -11.48 -17.29 -19.80
CA VAL A 167 -12.79 -17.97 -19.81
C VAL A 167 -13.25 -18.26 -21.23
N GLY A 168 -13.04 -17.31 -22.15
CA GLY A 168 -13.31 -17.50 -23.58
C GLY A 168 -12.50 -18.66 -24.15
N SER A 169 -11.19 -18.71 -23.90
CA SER A 169 -10.35 -19.82 -24.38
C SER A 169 -10.71 -21.17 -23.76
N LEU A 170 -11.08 -21.22 -22.47
CA LEU A 170 -11.57 -22.47 -21.86
C LEU A 170 -12.86 -22.94 -22.52
N PHE A 171 -13.77 -22.02 -22.82
CA PHE A 171 -15.03 -22.34 -23.47
C PHE A 171 -14.80 -22.84 -24.90
N GLU A 172 -14.03 -22.11 -25.71
CA GLU A 172 -13.73 -22.49 -27.11
C GLU A 172 -13.00 -23.83 -27.20
N TYR A 173 -12.09 -24.13 -26.27
CA TYR A 173 -11.32 -25.37 -26.29
C TYR A 173 -12.10 -26.59 -25.77
N HIS A 174 -12.94 -26.43 -24.74
CA HIS A 174 -13.61 -27.57 -24.10
C HIS A 174 -15.08 -27.75 -24.47
N VAL A 175 -15.71 -26.78 -25.13
CA VAL A 175 -17.11 -26.88 -25.51
C VAL A 175 -17.19 -26.99 -27.02
N THR A 176 -17.53 -28.19 -27.50
CA THR A 176 -17.89 -28.39 -28.90
C THR A 176 -19.35 -28.02 -29.09
N TYR A 177 -19.63 -27.13 -30.03
CA TYR A 177 -20.98 -26.74 -30.42
C TYR A 177 -21.11 -26.82 -31.95
N PRO A 178 -22.34 -27.06 -32.45
CA PRO A 178 -22.59 -27.14 -33.88
C PRO A 178 -22.31 -25.79 -34.56
N GLU A 179 -21.72 -25.82 -35.73
CA GLU A 179 -21.56 -24.64 -36.59
C GLU A 179 -22.94 -24.18 -37.06
N PHE A 180 -23.29 -22.94 -36.74
CA PHE A 180 -24.59 -22.33 -37.10
C PHE A 180 -24.49 -21.45 -38.35
N VAL A 181 -23.26 -21.09 -38.76
CA VAL A 181 -22.97 -20.23 -39.91
C VAL A 181 -21.73 -20.76 -40.61
N GLU A 182 -21.82 -21.02 -41.90
CA GLU A 182 -20.66 -21.24 -42.78
C GLU A 182 -20.68 -20.19 -43.89
N VAL A 183 -19.54 -19.53 -44.10
CA VAL A 183 -19.37 -18.55 -45.17
C VAL A 183 -18.73 -19.25 -46.36
N SER A 184 -19.55 -19.46 -47.39
CA SER A 184 -19.08 -19.97 -48.68
C SER A 184 -18.76 -18.82 -49.64
N PRO A 185 -17.97 -19.06 -50.71
CA PRO A 185 -17.78 -18.08 -51.79
C PRO A 185 -19.10 -17.64 -52.45
N GLU A 186 -20.18 -18.41 -52.31
CA GLU A 186 -21.52 -18.08 -52.85
C GLU A 186 -22.41 -17.30 -51.87
N GLY A 187 -22.00 -17.10 -50.62
CA GLY A 187 -22.73 -16.35 -49.60
C GLY A 187 -22.83 -17.04 -48.24
N LEU A 188 -23.58 -16.42 -47.32
CA LEU A 188 -23.80 -16.88 -45.96
C LEU A 188 -24.81 -18.03 -45.93
N VAL A 189 -24.35 -19.24 -45.58
CA VAL A 189 -25.23 -20.40 -45.38
C VAL A 189 -25.47 -20.56 -43.89
N VAL A 190 -26.68 -20.22 -43.45
CA VAL A 190 -27.13 -20.48 -42.07
C VAL A 190 -27.65 -21.90 -42.02
N TYR A 191 -26.96 -22.78 -41.30
CA TYR A 191 -27.44 -24.14 -41.09
C TYR A 191 -28.62 -24.15 -40.14
N ALA A 192 -29.75 -24.73 -40.58
CA ALA A 192 -30.81 -25.10 -39.67
C ALA A 192 -30.31 -26.30 -38.84
N ILE A 193 -29.93 -26.05 -37.59
CA ILE A 193 -29.44 -27.11 -36.71
C ILE A 193 -30.62 -28.00 -36.31
N GLU A 194 -30.80 -29.12 -37.00
CA GLU A 194 -31.89 -30.07 -36.72
C GLU A 194 -31.66 -30.85 -35.40
N ASN A 195 -30.38 -31.03 -34.99
CA ASN A 195 -30.01 -31.62 -33.69
C ASN A 195 -28.72 -30.96 -33.16
N PRO A 196 -28.79 -30.03 -32.19
CA PRO A 196 -27.58 -29.45 -31.62
C PRO A 196 -26.90 -30.44 -30.68
N GLU A 197 -25.82 -31.06 -31.14
CA GLU A 197 -24.95 -31.86 -30.28
C GLU A 197 -23.95 -30.95 -29.59
N PHE A 198 -24.20 -30.67 -28.30
CA PHE A 198 -23.21 -30.06 -27.42
C PHE A 198 -22.40 -31.18 -26.78
N ALA A 199 -21.09 -31.17 -27.01
CA ALA A 199 -20.16 -32.08 -26.37
C ALA A 199 -19.17 -31.29 -25.52
N ILE A 200 -18.75 -31.89 -24.40
CA ILE A 200 -17.69 -31.35 -23.56
C ILE A 200 -16.46 -32.21 -23.78
N GLU A 201 -15.39 -31.60 -24.30
CA GLU A 201 -14.10 -32.25 -24.39
C GLU A 201 -13.50 -32.32 -22.98
N SER A 202 -13.50 -33.53 -22.43
CA SER A 202 -13.09 -33.79 -21.05
C SER A 202 -11.58 -33.92 -20.91
N GLU A 203 -10.86 -34.14 -22.01
CA GLU A 203 -9.40 -34.25 -22.00
C GLU A 203 -8.78 -32.95 -21.49
N GLY A 204 -7.98 -33.03 -20.43
CA GLY A 204 -7.29 -31.87 -19.88
C GLY A 204 -8.17 -30.82 -19.17
N LEU A 205 -9.51 -30.94 -19.21
CA LEU A 205 -10.45 -29.97 -18.65
C LEU A 205 -10.12 -29.60 -17.19
N LEU A 206 -9.97 -30.61 -16.32
CA LEU A 206 -9.66 -30.38 -14.91
C LEU A 206 -8.34 -29.61 -14.73
N ARG A 207 -7.32 -29.95 -15.53
CA ARG A 207 -6.01 -29.30 -15.48
C ARG A 207 -6.09 -27.85 -15.96
N ASN A 208 -6.76 -27.59 -17.08
CA ASN A 208 -6.90 -26.27 -17.65
C ASN A 208 -7.72 -25.35 -16.74
N VAL A 209 -8.83 -25.85 -16.19
CA VAL A 209 -9.64 -25.14 -15.20
C VAL A 209 -8.83 -24.84 -13.93
N ALA A 210 -8.03 -25.80 -13.43
CA ALA A 210 -7.19 -25.56 -12.26
C ALA A 210 -6.12 -24.48 -12.53
N ILE A 211 -5.41 -24.56 -13.66
CA ILE A 211 -4.38 -23.58 -14.06
C ILE A 211 -5.00 -22.19 -14.24
N ALA A 212 -6.10 -22.09 -14.97
CA ALA A 212 -6.86 -20.86 -15.15
C ALA A 212 -7.33 -20.29 -13.80
N GLY A 213 -7.90 -21.13 -12.94
CA GLY A 213 -8.37 -20.71 -11.62
C GLY A 213 -7.26 -20.15 -10.74
N VAL A 214 -6.12 -20.86 -10.65
CA VAL A 214 -4.96 -20.37 -9.91
C VAL A 214 -4.43 -19.06 -10.52
N PHE A 215 -4.37 -18.95 -11.84
CA PHE A 215 -3.91 -17.73 -12.50
C PHE A 215 -4.85 -16.54 -12.25
N VAL A 216 -6.16 -16.72 -12.41
CA VAL A 216 -7.18 -15.67 -12.16
C VAL A 216 -7.12 -15.18 -10.72
N VAL A 217 -6.99 -16.09 -9.74
CA VAL A 217 -6.81 -15.71 -8.33
C VAL A 217 -5.49 -14.96 -8.13
N THR A 218 -4.41 -15.42 -8.74
CA THR A 218 -3.07 -14.81 -8.62
C THR A 218 -3.04 -13.42 -9.24
N ILE A 219 -3.54 -13.23 -10.45
CA ILE A 219 -3.57 -11.92 -11.11
C ILE A 219 -4.50 -10.94 -10.38
N ARG A 220 -5.63 -11.42 -9.83
CA ARG A 220 -6.49 -10.61 -8.96
C ARG A 220 -5.72 -10.11 -7.75
N LYS A 221 -5.03 -11.00 -7.02
CA LYS A 221 -4.21 -10.66 -5.86
C LYS A 221 -3.07 -9.71 -6.24
N PHE A 222 -2.40 -9.96 -7.35
CA PHE A 222 -1.32 -9.12 -7.87
C PHE A 222 -1.77 -7.70 -8.20
N ILE A 223 -2.89 -7.54 -8.91
CA ILE A 223 -3.44 -6.22 -9.29
C ILE A 223 -4.01 -5.49 -8.08
N GLN A 224 -4.70 -6.20 -7.18
CA GLN A 224 -5.31 -5.61 -5.97
C GLN A 224 -4.30 -5.31 -4.87
N TYR A 225 -3.09 -5.87 -4.93
CA TYR A 225 -2.06 -5.68 -3.92
C TYR A 225 -1.76 -4.19 -3.69
N ASP A 226 -2.02 -3.72 -2.47
CA ASP A 226 -1.71 -2.38 -1.98
C ASP A 226 -0.93 -2.58 -0.67
N SER A 227 0.25 -1.96 -0.57
CA SER A 227 1.13 -2.08 0.60
C SER A 227 0.63 -1.09 1.65
N LYS A 228 0.38 -1.59 2.86
CA LYS A 228 -0.12 -0.82 3.99
C LYS A 228 0.62 -1.24 5.26
N GLU A 229 0.95 -0.26 6.10
CA GLU A 229 1.40 -0.51 7.47
C GLU A 229 0.57 0.36 8.41
N ASP A 230 -0.03 -0.27 9.41
CA ASP A 230 -0.78 0.42 10.44
C ASP A 230 0.04 0.48 11.74
N PHE A 231 0.31 1.70 12.22
CA PHE A 231 1.06 1.97 13.45
C PHE A 231 0.14 2.47 14.55
N PHE A 232 0.18 1.82 15.72
CA PHE A 232 -0.55 2.27 16.90
C PHE A 232 0.39 2.82 17.97
N VAL A 233 0.12 4.05 18.41
CA VAL A 233 0.97 4.76 19.39
C VAL A 233 0.44 4.55 20.80
N LEU A 234 1.32 4.07 21.68
CA LEU A 234 1.05 3.82 23.09
C LEU A 234 2.02 4.60 23.97
N GLY A 235 1.51 5.15 25.05
CA GLY A 235 2.26 6.05 25.93
C GLY A 235 1.63 6.17 27.31
N PRO A 236 2.42 6.19 28.40
CA PRO A 236 1.92 6.55 29.72
C PRO A 236 1.25 7.94 29.75
N PRO A 237 0.56 8.31 30.84
CA PRO A 237 0.11 9.69 31.04
C PRO A 237 1.24 10.69 30.83
N ALA A 238 0.90 11.83 30.23
CA ALA A 238 1.83 12.94 29.99
C ALA A 238 3.08 12.63 29.13
N SER A 239 3.20 11.43 28.55
CA SER A 239 4.32 11.03 27.67
C SER A 239 4.39 11.79 26.34
N GLY A 240 3.45 12.70 26.08
CA GLY A 240 3.39 13.50 24.88
C GLY A 240 2.74 12.83 23.66
N LYS A 241 1.82 11.86 23.84
CA LYS A 241 1.10 11.18 22.73
C LYS A 241 0.51 12.15 21.70
N SER A 242 -0.28 13.12 22.16
CA SER A 242 -0.98 14.07 21.28
C SER A 242 0.02 14.98 20.55
N LEU A 243 1.04 15.47 21.27
CA LEU A 243 2.14 16.24 20.67
C LEU A 243 2.98 15.42 19.70
N PHE A 244 3.20 14.14 19.97
CA PHE A 244 3.90 13.25 19.07
C PHE A 244 3.15 13.11 17.73
N LEU A 245 1.84 12.87 17.76
CA LEU A 245 1.00 12.78 16.56
C LEU A 245 0.99 14.10 15.77
N ILE A 246 0.86 15.24 16.46
CA ILE A 246 0.91 16.56 15.82
C ILE A 246 2.27 16.79 15.14
N GLY A 247 3.38 16.47 15.82
CA GLY A 247 4.72 16.63 15.29
C GLY A 247 4.96 15.75 14.06
N ALA A 248 4.50 14.50 14.12
CA ALA A 248 4.57 13.56 13.00
C ALA A 248 3.71 14.05 11.82
N TYR A 249 2.51 14.57 12.07
CA TYR A 249 1.65 15.13 11.02
C TYR A 249 2.28 16.36 10.35
N LEU A 250 2.81 17.31 11.14
CA LEU A 250 3.47 18.50 10.61
C LEU A 250 4.72 18.17 9.79
N ALA A 251 5.52 17.20 10.24
CA ALA A 251 6.65 16.69 9.47
C ALA A 251 6.20 16.02 8.16
N ALA A 252 5.14 15.21 8.20
CA ALA A 252 4.57 14.61 7.00
C ALA A 252 4.04 15.66 6.00
N MET A 253 3.47 16.76 6.49
CA MET A 253 2.98 17.88 5.66
C MET A 253 4.12 18.69 5.03
N ASN A 254 5.23 18.87 5.76
CA ASN A 254 6.39 19.63 5.32
C ASN A 254 7.40 18.82 4.49
N ARG A 255 7.11 17.54 4.21
CA ARG A 255 8.01 16.68 3.45
C ARG A 255 8.26 17.17 2.03
N ASN A 256 9.50 16.93 1.60
CA ASN A 256 10.13 17.49 0.41
C ASN A 256 9.22 17.39 -0.86
N PRO A 257 8.89 18.53 -1.51
CA PRO A 257 8.06 18.58 -2.72
C PRO A 257 8.57 17.74 -3.91
N ASN A 258 9.83 17.32 -3.87
CA ASN A 258 10.49 16.57 -4.93
C ASN A 258 10.17 15.06 -4.92
N ASP A 259 9.52 14.54 -3.88
CA ASP A 259 9.04 13.15 -3.87
C ASP A 259 7.63 13.08 -4.50
N GLU A 260 7.56 12.66 -5.77
CA GLU A 260 6.33 12.66 -6.57
C GLU A 260 5.19 11.81 -5.97
N ALA A 261 5.52 10.80 -5.16
CA ALA A 261 4.53 9.95 -4.49
C ALA A 261 3.94 10.64 -3.23
N THR A 262 4.78 11.37 -2.50
CA THR A 262 4.43 12.09 -1.27
C THR A 262 3.65 13.39 -1.58
N ASN A 263 4.04 14.12 -2.63
CA ASN A 263 3.44 15.42 -2.99
C ASN A 263 2.01 15.33 -3.57
N LYS A 264 1.49 14.12 -3.82
CA LYS A 264 0.19 13.92 -4.47
C LYS A 264 -0.83 13.18 -3.61
N THR A 265 -0.45 12.67 -2.43
CA THR A 265 -1.38 11.87 -1.62
C THR A 265 -1.90 12.65 -0.42
N PRO A 266 -3.23 12.82 -0.27
CA PRO A 266 -3.80 13.53 0.87
C PRO A 266 -3.56 12.76 2.18
N LEU A 267 -3.22 13.50 3.24
CA LEU A 267 -2.85 12.93 4.54
C LEU A 267 -4.04 12.40 5.36
N HIS A 268 -5.28 12.69 4.95
CA HIS A 268 -6.53 12.35 5.63
C HIS A 268 -6.45 12.39 7.17
N PRO A 269 -6.12 13.55 7.77
CA PRO A 269 -6.08 13.66 9.22
C PRO A 269 -7.49 13.56 9.83
N SER A 270 -7.59 13.02 11.05
CA SER A 270 -8.84 13.04 11.82
C SER A 270 -9.26 14.47 12.19
N GLN A 271 -10.55 14.64 12.47
CA GLN A 271 -11.10 15.94 12.90
C GLN A 271 -10.44 16.42 14.20
N ASP A 272 -10.27 15.52 15.17
CA ASP A 272 -9.65 15.80 16.45
C ASP A 272 -8.19 16.23 16.30
N LEU A 273 -7.43 15.58 15.41
CA LEU A 273 -6.05 15.97 15.11
C LEU A 273 -6.00 17.37 14.48
N MET A 274 -6.90 17.66 13.53
CA MET A 274 -6.97 18.99 12.91
C MET A 274 -7.33 20.09 13.90
N GLU A 275 -8.22 19.82 14.86
CA GLU A 275 -8.54 20.77 15.93
C GLU A 275 -7.31 21.06 16.80
N MET A 276 -6.56 20.01 17.20
CA MET A 276 -5.33 20.19 17.98
C MET A 276 -4.25 20.96 17.22
N VAL A 277 -4.07 20.68 15.92
CA VAL A 277 -3.12 21.43 15.07
C VAL A 277 -3.52 22.90 14.97
N GLN A 278 -4.82 23.20 14.80
CA GLN A 278 -5.31 24.58 14.76
C GLN A 278 -5.10 25.32 16.09
N ASN A 279 -5.30 24.64 17.22
CA ASN A 279 -5.04 25.20 18.54
C ASN A 279 -3.55 25.48 18.75
N LEU A 280 -2.68 24.57 18.28
CA LEU A 280 -1.24 24.77 18.32
C LEU A 280 -0.78 25.91 17.40
N ASP A 281 -1.48 26.21 16.29
CA ASP A 281 -1.10 27.28 15.36
C ASP A 281 -1.49 28.70 15.81
N GLN A 282 -2.37 28.83 16.82
CA GLN A 282 -2.78 30.13 17.34
C GLN A 282 -1.59 30.86 18.00
N ARG A 283 -1.10 31.91 17.31
CA ARG A 283 0.17 32.63 17.57
C ARG A 283 0.31 33.32 18.94
N SER A 284 -0.72 33.34 19.78
CA SER A 284 -0.79 34.21 20.97
C SER A 284 -0.62 33.50 22.32
N SER A 285 -0.35 32.20 22.35
CA SER A 285 -0.31 31.42 23.59
C SER A 285 0.70 30.28 23.52
N GLY A 286 1.21 29.83 24.69
CA GLY A 286 2.20 28.75 24.83
C GLY A 286 1.72 27.38 24.35
N TRP A 287 2.09 26.30 25.06
CA TRP A 287 1.55 24.96 24.82
C TRP A 287 0.04 24.93 25.16
N ILE A 288 -0.84 25.39 24.27
CA ILE A 288 -2.28 25.10 24.39
C ILE A 288 -2.56 23.78 23.70
N VAL A 289 -2.14 22.70 24.37
CA VAL A 289 -2.76 21.39 24.17
C VAL A 289 -3.41 21.09 25.51
N ASP A 290 -4.70 21.39 25.63
CA ASP A 290 -5.45 21.09 26.84
C ASP A 290 -5.32 19.59 27.13
N ALA A 291 -4.95 19.25 28.38
CA ALA A 291 -5.00 17.87 28.83
C ALA A 291 -6.44 17.38 28.66
N THR A 292 -6.63 16.27 27.94
CA THR A 292 -7.94 15.70 27.63
C THR A 292 -8.73 15.48 28.93
N GLY A 293 -9.96 16.01 28.96
CA GLY A 293 -10.82 15.94 30.14
C GLY A 293 -11.19 14.50 30.52
N GLN A 294 -11.54 14.26 31.79
CA GLN A 294 -12.00 12.94 32.23
C GLN A 294 -13.22 12.49 31.42
N GLY A 295 -13.06 11.41 30.63
CA GLY A 295 -14.13 10.81 29.81
C GLY A 295 -14.22 11.29 28.37
N GLU A 296 -13.35 12.19 27.92
CA GLU A 296 -13.24 12.58 26.51
C GLU A 296 -12.21 11.68 25.80
N ILE A 297 -12.59 11.07 24.68
CA ILE A 297 -11.72 10.22 23.88
C ILE A 297 -11.48 10.95 22.57
N LYS A 298 -10.22 11.27 22.28
CA LYS A 298 -9.83 11.89 21.00
C LYS A 298 -9.12 10.86 20.15
N ASN A 299 -9.61 10.64 18.93
CA ASN A 299 -8.99 9.74 17.98
C ASN A 299 -8.07 10.54 17.05
N LEU A 300 -6.77 10.33 17.20
CA LEU A 300 -5.75 11.03 16.45
C LEU A 300 -5.20 10.09 15.39
N GLU A 301 -5.55 10.32 14.13
CA GLU A 301 -5.01 9.52 13.03
C GLU A 301 -4.63 10.42 11.85
N PHE A 302 -3.62 9.98 11.11
CA PHE A 302 -3.35 10.46 9.76
C PHE A 302 -2.65 9.35 8.97
N GLN A 303 -2.64 9.48 7.65
CA GLN A 303 -1.96 8.56 6.76
C GLN A 303 -0.98 9.33 5.87
N TYR A 304 0.09 8.69 5.43
CA TYR A 304 0.99 9.23 4.41
C TYR A 304 1.48 8.10 3.51
N VAL A 305 2.04 8.45 2.36
CA VAL A 305 2.68 7.48 1.47
C VAL A 305 4.19 7.60 1.59
N HIS A 306 4.87 6.46 1.72
CA HIS A 306 6.33 6.42 1.72
C HIS A 306 6.86 5.44 0.66
N GLY A 307 7.97 5.83 0.02
CA GLY A 307 8.71 4.97 -0.89
C GLY A 307 8.48 5.30 -2.37
N SER A 308 9.56 5.21 -3.15
CA SER A 308 9.55 5.51 -4.59
C SER A 308 9.34 4.27 -5.48
N THR A 309 9.77 3.11 -4.98
CA THR A 309 9.78 1.84 -5.74
C THR A 309 8.57 0.98 -5.40
N PHE A 310 8.20 0.88 -4.13
CA PHE A 310 6.96 0.22 -3.71
C PHE A 310 6.32 1.14 -2.69
N PRO A 311 5.53 2.14 -3.14
CA PRO A 311 4.91 3.07 -2.22
C PRO A 311 3.96 2.32 -1.29
N LYS A 312 4.13 2.58 0.00
CA LYS A 312 3.37 2.01 1.10
C LYS A 312 2.49 3.09 1.71
N ASN A 313 1.23 2.78 1.98
CA ASN A 313 0.39 3.67 2.78
C ASN A 313 0.70 3.38 4.24
N VAL A 314 1.25 4.37 4.94
CA VAL A 314 1.54 4.28 6.36
C VAL A 314 0.44 5.04 7.10
N LYS A 315 -0.28 4.35 7.98
CA LYS A 315 -1.24 4.96 8.90
C LYS A 315 -0.59 5.07 10.27
N ILE A 316 -0.66 6.24 10.89
CA ILE A 316 -0.28 6.42 12.29
C ILE A 316 -1.53 6.83 13.05
N GLU A 317 -1.87 6.06 14.08
CA GLU A 317 -3.01 6.31 14.92
C GLU A 317 -2.67 6.24 16.41
N SER A 318 -3.40 7.02 17.19
CA SER A 318 -3.35 7.04 18.64
C SER A 318 -4.73 7.40 19.16
N ILE A 319 -5.11 6.75 20.24
CA ILE A 319 -6.24 7.21 21.05
C ILE A 319 -5.63 8.03 22.19
N ASP A 320 -6.21 9.19 22.48
CA ASP A 320 -5.88 9.91 23.71
C ASP A 320 -6.74 9.36 24.85
N TYR A 321 -6.08 8.82 25.88
CA TYR A 321 -6.69 8.09 26.98
C TYR A 321 -5.98 8.41 28.30
N ALA A 322 -6.72 8.29 29.41
CA ALA A 322 -6.16 8.37 30.76
C ALA A 322 -5.35 7.11 31.10
N GLY A 323 -4.18 7.24 31.74
CA GLY A 323 -3.25 6.11 31.97
C GLY A 323 -3.83 4.85 32.61
N GLU A 324 -4.93 4.97 33.33
CA GLU A 324 -5.67 3.85 33.93
C GLU A 324 -6.12 2.80 32.90
N TYR A 325 -6.26 3.17 31.62
CA TYR A 325 -6.61 2.20 30.58
C TYR A 325 -5.42 1.32 30.16
N LEU A 326 -4.18 1.82 30.23
CA LEU A 326 -2.99 1.07 29.82
C LEU A 326 -2.75 -0.16 30.71
N SER A 327 -3.05 -0.05 32.00
CA SER A 327 -2.89 -1.15 32.95
C SER A 327 -3.93 -2.26 32.79
N ARG A 328 -5.11 -1.94 32.24
CA ARG A 328 -6.21 -2.88 32.00
C ARG A 328 -6.17 -3.52 30.61
N LEU A 329 -5.42 -2.94 29.69
CA LEU A 329 -5.34 -3.36 28.29
C LEU A 329 -4.85 -4.81 28.11
N PRO A 330 -3.83 -5.31 28.84
CA PRO A 330 -3.39 -6.71 28.72
C PRO A 330 -4.48 -7.74 29.10
N ASP A 331 -5.33 -7.42 30.08
CA ASP A 331 -6.41 -8.32 30.52
C ASP A 331 -7.48 -8.48 29.44
N VAL A 332 -7.75 -7.41 28.68
CA VAL A 332 -8.69 -7.44 27.55
C VAL A 332 -8.09 -8.17 26.36
N LEU A 333 -6.83 -7.88 26.00
CA LEU A 333 -6.12 -8.55 24.90
C LEU A 333 -5.95 -10.06 25.11
N SER A 334 -5.78 -10.49 26.36
CA SER A 334 -5.68 -11.91 26.72
C SER A 334 -7.03 -12.62 26.81
N GLY A 335 -8.15 -11.90 26.64
CA GLY A 335 -9.51 -12.43 26.79
C GLY A 335 -9.88 -12.78 28.23
N ALA A 336 -9.17 -12.24 29.23
CA ALA A 336 -9.44 -12.47 30.64
C ALA A 336 -10.70 -11.73 31.14
N VAL A 337 -11.13 -10.70 30.41
CA VAL A 337 -12.36 -9.93 30.66
C VAL A 337 -13.31 -10.08 29.47
N ALA A 338 -14.59 -10.31 29.74
CA ALA A 338 -15.61 -10.38 28.69
C ALA A 338 -15.81 -9.00 28.04
N GLU A 339 -16.01 -8.95 26.72
CA GLU A 339 -16.28 -7.70 25.99
C GLU A 339 -17.47 -6.93 26.57
N GLU A 340 -18.49 -7.63 27.07
CA GLU A 340 -19.70 -7.03 27.68
C GLU A 340 -19.42 -6.25 28.98
N ASP A 341 -18.32 -6.57 29.68
CA ASP A 341 -17.90 -5.91 30.92
C ASP A 341 -16.83 -4.83 30.69
N THR A 342 -16.50 -4.56 29.42
CA THR A 342 -15.40 -3.67 29.02
C THR A 342 -15.96 -2.33 28.53
N ASP A 343 -15.38 -1.22 28.99
CA ASP A 343 -15.77 0.10 28.50
C ASP A 343 -15.34 0.29 27.02
N ASN A 344 -16.13 1.05 26.26
CA ASN A 344 -15.92 1.34 24.85
C ASN A 344 -14.53 1.93 24.56
N THR A 345 -13.96 2.71 25.50
CA THR A 345 -12.60 3.25 25.38
C THR A 345 -11.57 2.14 25.33
N LEU A 346 -11.70 1.17 26.23
CA LEU A 346 -10.75 0.07 26.37
C LEU A 346 -10.89 -0.93 25.21
N LEU A 347 -12.11 -1.15 24.71
CA LEU A 347 -12.37 -1.92 23.49
C LEU A 347 -11.72 -1.29 22.25
N ARG A 348 -11.79 0.04 22.11
CA ARG A 348 -11.12 0.73 20.98
C ARG A 348 -9.60 0.67 21.10
N LEU A 349 -9.07 0.76 22.30
CA LEU A 349 -7.63 0.60 22.56
C LEU A 349 -7.17 -0.82 22.24
N SER A 350 -7.91 -1.85 22.67
CA SER A 350 -7.58 -3.24 22.34
C SER A 350 -7.64 -3.48 20.84
N GLN A 351 -8.70 -2.99 20.18
CA GLN A 351 -8.84 -3.09 18.73
C GLN A 351 -7.67 -2.41 17.99
N GLY A 352 -7.29 -1.19 18.37
CA GLY A 352 -6.16 -0.50 17.75
C GLY A 352 -4.82 -1.22 17.96
N VAL A 353 -4.63 -1.89 19.10
CA VAL A 353 -3.44 -2.71 19.36
C VAL A 353 -3.45 -4.02 18.58
N GLU A 354 -4.61 -4.67 18.42
CA GLU A 354 -4.76 -5.91 17.65
C GLU A 354 -4.67 -5.71 16.13
N GLU A 355 -5.16 -4.58 15.64
CA GLU A 355 -5.15 -4.24 14.20
C GLU A 355 -3.78 -3.72 13.73
N ALA A 356 -2.93 -3.26 14.64
CA ALA A 356 -1.63 -2.68 14.30
C ALA A 356 -0.58 -3.72 13.88
N ASP A 357 0.12 -3.44 12.80
CA ASP A 357 1.31 -4.20 12.38
C ASP A 357 2.52 -3.90 13.30
N THR A 358 2.61 -2.64 13.75
CA THR A 358 3.70 -2.15 14.60
C THR A 358 3.20 -1.23 15.71
N LEU A 359 3.65 -1.47 16.94
CA LEU A 359 3.40 -0.60 18.09
C LEU A 359 4.52 0.44 18.24
N ILE A 360 4.15 1.70 18.40
CA ILE A 360 5.06 2.79 18.75
C ILE A 360 4.94 3.05 20.26
N LEU A 361 5.99 2.70 21.02
CA LEU A 361 6.04 2.90 22.46
C LEU A 361 6.78 4.20 22.79
N LEU A 362 6.11 5.12 23.47
CA LEU A 362 6.67 6.42 23.85
C LEU A 362 7.37 6.37 25.21
N LEU A 363 8.60 6.88 25.26
CA LEU A 363 9.38 7.10 26.47
C LEU A 363 9.46 8.60 26.76
N ASP A 364 9.00 9.02 27.94
CA ASP A 364 9.08 10.41 28.36
C ASP A 364 10.49 10.75 28.89
N THR A 365 11.25 11.47 28.07
CA THR A 365 12.63 11.85 28.41
C THR A 365 12.70 12.87 29.55
N GLU A 366 11.69 13.70 29.72
CA GLU A 366 11.63 14.68 30.81
C GLU A 366 11.52 13.99 32.16
N ARG A 367 10.61 13.01 32.25
CA ARG A 367 10.44 12.19 33.47
C ARG A 367 11.72 11.41 33.79
N TYR A 368 12.37 10.82 32.78
CA TYR A 368 13.66 10.17 32.95
C TYR A 368 14.70 11.11 33.56
N VAL A 369 14.88 12.30 32.97
CA VAL A 369 15.87 13.28 33.40
C VAL A 369 15.60 13.79 34.83
N ASN A 370 14.32 13.93 35.20
CA ASN A 370 13.90 14.35 36.53
C ASN A 370 13.98 13.23 37.59
N GLY A 371 14.32 12.00 37.19
CA GLY A 371 14.37 10.84 38.08
C GLY A 371 12.98 10.34 38.50
N GLU A 372 11.95 10.66 37.74
CA GLU A 372 10.58 10.18 37.94
C GLU A 372 10.40 8.78 37.35
N ALA A 373 9.40 8.04 37.85
CA ALA A 373 9.02 6.77 37.25
C ALA A 373 8.52 6.98 35.82
N LEU A 374 8.98 6.15 34.87
CA LEU A 374 8.53 6.23 33.48
C LEU A 374 7.14 5.63 33.25
N ASP A 375 6.65 4.83 34.21
CA ASP A 375 5.36 4.11 34.13
C ASP A 375 5.24 3.24 32.86
N ILE A 376 6.33 2.52 32.52
CA ILE A 376 6.43 1.64 31.36
C ILE A 376 6.28 0.15 31.70
N SER A 377 5.91 -0.18 32.95
CA SER A 377 5.81 -1.57 33.40
C SER A 377 4.72 -2.34 32.64
N GLU A 378 3.67 -1.62 32.28
CA GLU A 378 2.50 -2.10 31.54
C GLU A 378 2.87 -2.54 30.12
N TYR A 379 3.94 -1.98 29.53
CA TYR A 379 4.42 -2.40 28.22
C TYR A 379 4.87 -3.85 28.21
N PHE A 380 5.48 -4.35 29.29
CA PHE A 380 5.93 -5.75 29.37
C PHE A 380 4.75 -6.72 29.30
N SER A 381 3.67 -6.41 30.01
CA SER A 381 2.43 -7.18 30.00
C SER A 381 1.72 -7.10 28.65
N LEU A 382 1.70 -5.91 28.04
CA LEU A 382 1.13 -5.71 26.71
C LEU A 382 1.87 -6.52 25.65
N LEU A 383 3.21 -6.46 25.63
CA LEU A 383 4.07 -7.21 24.73
C LEU A 383 4.02 -8.73 24.95
N GLN A 384 3.52 -9.20 26.10
CA GLN A 384 3.24 -10.62 26.33
C GLN A 384 1.85 -11.03 25.85
N ALA A 385 0.90 -10.09 25.82
CA ALA A 385 -0.46 -10.33 25.36
C ALA A 385 -0.58 -10.27 23.83
N VAL A 386 0.27 -9.48 23.16
CA VAL A 386 0.32 -9.39 21.70
C VAL A 386 1.39 -10.32 21.13
N ASP A 387 0.95 -11.33 20.38
CA ASP A 387 1.86 -12.23 19.69
C ASP A 387 2.33 -11.61 18.36
N ASN A 388 3.64 -11.56 18.16
CA ASN A 388 4.28 -11.30 16.85
C ASN A 388 4.11 -9.88 16.29
N THR A 389 3.77 -8.89 17.11
CA THR A 389 3.69 -7.46 16.72
C THR A 389 5.07 -6.81 16.77
N SER A 390 5.42 -6.05 15.74
CA SER A 390 6.69 -5.30 15.72
C SER A 390 6.63 -4.12 16.69
N VAL A 391 7.77 -3.71 17.23
CA VAL A 391 7.81 -2.62 18.22
C VAL A 391 8.86 -1.59 17.83
N PHE A 392 8.45 -0.33 17.87
CA PHE A 392 9.28 0.84 17.64
C PHE A 392 9.29 1.71 18.89
N ILE A 393 10.46 2.11 19.38
CA ILE A 393 10.58 2.89 20.63
C ILE A 393 10.92 4.34 20.28
N VAL A 394 10.12 5.28 20.78
CA VAL A 394 10.33 6.72 20.55
C VAL A 394 10.57 7.43 21.87
N ALA A 395 11.65 8.17 21.97
CA ALA A 395 11.91 9.07 23.09
C ALA A 395 11.31 10.46 22.79
N THR A 396 10.24 10.82 23.48
CA THR A 396 9.58 12.13 23.36
C THR A 396 10.20 13.14 24.31
N LYS A 397 9.96 14.44 24.08
CA LYS A 397 10.54 15.55 24.87
C LYS A 397 12.08 15.46 24.96
N ALA A 398 12.69 15.00 23.87
CA ALA A 398 14.13 14.81 23.79
C ALA A 398 14.92 16.13 23.72
N ASP A 399 14.26 17.30 23.70
CA ASP A 399 14.90 18.62 23.75
C ASP A 399 15.77 18.79 25.01
N ILE A 400 15.37 18.18 26.12
CA ILE A 400 16.12 18.22 27.38
C ILE A 400 17.47 17.47 27.25
N LEU A 401 17.48 16.32 26.56
CA LEU A 401 18.73 15.62 26.26
C LEU A 401 19.50 16.30 25.12
N ALA A 402 18.83 17.01 24.22
CA ALA A 402 19.49 17.79 23.18
C ALA A 402 20.32 18.93 23.76
N GLU A 403 19.84 19.56 24.84
CA GLU A 403 20.60 20.57 25.60
C GLU A 403 21.85 19.97 26.24
N ARG A 404 21.73 18.82 26.91
CA ARG A 404 22.87 18.10 27.50
C ARG A 404 23.88 17.65 26.44
N PHE A 405 23.40 17.09 25.32
CA PHE A 405 24.24 16.70 24.20
C PHE A 405 25.06 17.87 23.66
N ARG A 406 24.45 19.06 23.55
CA ARG A 406 25.16 20.28 23.14
C ARG A 406 26.23 20.69 24.16
N GLU A 407 25.96 20.54 25.46
CA GLU A 407 26.91 20.84 26.53
C GLU A 407 28.10 19.86 26.55
N ASP A 408 27.81 18.57 26.37
CA ASP A 408 28.79 17.48 26.44
C ASP A 408 29.67 17.40 25.18
N GLU A 409 29.05 17.47 23.99
CA GLU A 409 29.71 17.21 22.71
C GLU A 409 30.02 18.50 21.92
N GLY A 410 29.46 19.65 22.33
CA GLY A 410 29.70 20.94 21.69
C GLY A 410 29.04 21.11 20.31
N ILE A 411 28.09 20.24 19.95
CA ILE A 411 27.40 20.22 18.66
C ILE A 411 25.89 20.28 18.88
N GLU A 412 25.17 20.99 18.00
CA GLU A 412 23.71 21.03 18.08
C GLU A 412 23.08 19.72 17.57
N ALA A 413 22.14 19.16 18.33
CA ALA A 413 21.53 17.85 18.07
C ALA A 413 20.89 17.73 16.67
N HIS A 414 20.32 18.80 16.13
CA HIS A 414 19.70 18.78 14.80
C HIS A 414 20.72 18.74 13.64
N LEU A 415 21.98 19.14 13.88
CA LEU A 415 23.06 19.09 12.89
C LEU A 415 23.74 17.72 12.85
N ALA A 416 23.73 17.00 13.98
CA ALA A 416 24.36 15.70 14.19
C ALA A 416 23.34 14.70 14.76
N PHE A 417 22.24 14.49 14.00
CA PHE A 417 21.08 13.75 14.50
C PHE A 417 21.37 12.27 14.76
N ASP A 418 22.23 11.63 13.96
CA ASP A 418 22.61 10.23 14.15
C ASP A 418 23.46 10.06 15.42
N GLU A 419 24.38 10.98 15.68
CA GLU A 419 25.16 11.03 16.91
C GLU A 419 24.27 11.30 18.13
N PHE A 420 23.31 12.21 18.00
CA PHE A 420 22.33 12.50 19.04
C PHE A 420 21.43 11.29 19.33
N LYS A 421 20.94 10.58 18.30
CA LYS A 421 20.19 9.32 18.44
C LYS A 421 21.00 8.28 19.21
N ALA A 422 22.29 8.13 18.88
CA ALA A 422 23.18 7.24 19.62
C ALA A 422 23.40 7.69 21.07
N TYR A 423 23.51 9.01 21.33
CA TYR A 423 23.63 9.57 22.69
C TYR A 423 22.38 9.27 23.53
N VAL A 424 21.19 9.59 23.02
CA VAL A 424 19.91 9.32 23.72
C VAL A 424 19.75 7.82 24.00
N GLY A 425 20.10 6.97 23.04
CA GLY A 425 20.08 5.52 23.22
C GLY A 425 21.02 5.03 24.33
N ARG A 426 22.20 5.64 24.49
CA ARG A 426 23.13 5.31 25.60
C ARG A 426 22.61 5.81 26.94
N GLU A 427 22.11 7.04 26.99
CA GLU A 427 21.59 7.65 28.21
C GLU A 427 20.39 6.86 28.75
N LEU A 428 19.37 6.62 27.94
CA LEU A 428 18.17 5.92 28.40
C LEU A 428 18.43 4.47 28.80
N ARG A 429 19.43 3.81 28.20
CA ARG A 429 19.85 2.43 28.60
C ARG A 429 20.50 2.35 29.97
N GLN A 430 20.83 3.48 30.61
CA GLN A 430 21.26 3.47 32.01
C GLN A 430 20.10 3.11 32.95
N SER A 431 18.86 3.28 32.52
CA SER A 431 17.68 2.77 33.24
C SER A 431 17.49 1.27 33.01
N GLU A 432 17.47 0.50 34.09
CA GLU A 432 17.24 -0.96 34.04
C GLU A 432 15.90 -1.31 33.36
N GLN A 433 14.86 -0.49 33.54
CA GLN A 433 13.55 -0.70 32.94
C GLN A 433 13.59 -0.53 31.41
N VAL A 434 14.27 0.51 30.93
CA VAL A 434 14.39 0.76 29.48
C VAL A 434 15.27 -0.29 28.82
N ASP A 435 16.38 -0.65 29.45
CA ASP A 435 17.28 -1.70 28.96
C ASP A 435 16.59 -3.08 28.89
N ALA A 436 15.73 -3.39 29.87
CA ALA A 436 14.88 -4.59 29.83
C ALA A 436 13.87 -4.55 28.68
N LEU A 437 13.22 -3.40 28.44
CA LEU A 437 12.27 -3.23 27.33
C LEU A 437 12.94 -3.45 25.97
N ILE A 438 14.13 -2.86 25.77
CA ILE A 438 14.91 -3.03 24.52
C ILE A 438 15.27 -4.51 24.28
N ARG A 439 15.65 -5.24 25.33
CA ARG A 439 15.94 -6.68 25.20
C ARG A 439 14.71 -7.48 24.79
N GLN A 440 13.54 -7.15 25.33
CA GLN A 440 12.29 -7.82 24.97
C GLN A 440 11.86 -7.51 23.53
N THR A 441 12.16 -6.32 23.02
CA THR A 441 11.81 -5.88 21.65
C THR A 441 12.88 -6.23 20.60
N THR A 442 13.66 -7.29 20.84
CA THR A 442 14.73 -7.77 19.92
C THR A 442 15.76 -6.68 19.58
N GLY A 443 16.07 -5.80 20.54
CA GLY A 443 17.08 -4.76 20.37
C GLY A 443 16.60 -3.54 19.59
N ALA A 444 15.30 -3.22 19.65
CA ALA A 444 14.73 -2.02 19.02
C ALA A 444 15.57 -0.77 19.33
N GLN A 445 15.79 0.06 18.31
CA GLN A 445 16.48 1.32 18.47
C GLN A 445 15.53 2.36 19.05
N ILE A 446 16.05 3.22 19.93
CA ILE A 446 15.30 4.37 20.44
C ILE A 446 15.45 5.51 19.44
N HIS A 447 14.34 6.09 19.00
CA HIS A 447 14.32 7.23 18.12
C HIS A 447 13.92 8.50 18.87
N PRO A 448 14.80 9.51 19.02
CA PRO A 448 14.44 10.74 19.72
C PRO A 448 13.63 11.67 18.82
N VAL A 449 12.60 12.28 19.39
CA VAL A 449 11.81 13.34 18.76
C VAL A 449 11.51 14.45 19.75
N TYR A 450 11.53 15.69 19.26
CA TYR A 450 11.23 16.85 20.09
C TYR A 450 10.82 18.06 19.25
N TYR A 451 10.24 19.04 19.94
CA TYR A 451 10.01 20.37 19.39
C TYR A 451 11.14 21.27 19.84
N GLN A 452 11.68 22.08 18.92
CA GLN A 452 12.65 23.09 19.32
C GLN A 452 11.94 24.12 20.20
N THR A 453 12.38 24.30 21.45
CA THR A 453 11.77 25.26 22.38
C THR A 453 12.71 26.42 22.71
N ARG A 454 12.12 27.54 23.12
CA ARG A 454 12.82 28.67 23.76
C ARG A 454 12.13 29.01 25.07
N VAL A 455 12.87 29.63 25.99
CA VAL A 455 12.29 30.14 27.25
C VAL A 455 11.70 31.53 26.99
N ASN A 456 10.45 31.77 27.39
CA ASN A 456 9.79 33.08 27.29
C ASN A 456 10.18 33.99 28.48
N GLU A 457 9.64 35.22 28.52
CA GLU A 457 9.91 36.19 29.60
C GLU A 457 9.43 35.71 30.98
N ASP A 458 8.46 34.79 31.02
CA ASP A 458 7.88 34.20 32.23
C ASP A 458 8.68 32.98 32.76
N GLY A 459 9.68 32.52 32.01
CA GLY A 459 10.49 31.34 32.35
C GLY A 459 9.92 30.02 31.83
N ASP A 460 8.83 30.05 31.07
CA ASP A 460 8.19 28.87 30.48
C ASP A 460 8.83 28.50 29.14
N ARG A 461 8.93 27.19 28.87
CA ARG A 461 9.34 26.66 27.55
C ARG A 461 8.18 26.79 26.56
N VAL A 462 8.41 27.51 25.47
CA VAL A 462 7.46 27.67 24.36
C VAL A 462 8.09 27.20 23.05
N PRO A 463 7.31 26.62 22.11
CA PRO A 463 7.85 26.15 20.85
C PRO A 463 8.41 27.31 20.01
N MET A 464 9.56 27.07 19.40
CA MET A 464 10.12 27.90 18.35
C MET A 464 9.36 27.66 17.06
N ARG A 465 9.14 28.75 16.31
CA ARG A 465 8.46 28.72 15.02
C ARG A 465 9.43 29.16 13.94
N ASP A 466 9.29 28.56 12.76
CA ASP A 466 10.05 28.94 11.57
C ASP A 466 9.48 30.22 10.91
N ASP A 467 10.08 30.64 9.79
CA ASP A 467 9.65 31.82 9.03
C ASP A 467 8.21 31.72 8.49
N THR A 468 7.64 30.52 8.43
CA THR A 468 6.25 30.28 8.02
C THR A 468 5.26 30.40 9.19
N GLY A 469 5.77 30.46 10.42
CA GLY A 469 4.98 30.42 11.65
C GLY A 469 4.68 29.00 12.15
N SER A 470 5.18 27.96 11.46
CA SER A 470 5.01 26.56 11.84
C SER A 470 5.98 26.21 12.96
N VAL A 471 5.56 25.35 13.89
CA VAL A 471 6.44 24.88 14.98
C VAL A 471 7.57 24.02 14.42
N MET A 472 8.78 24.22 14.96
CA MET A 472 9.97 23.49 14.52
C MET A 472 10.02 22.11 15.19
N THR A 473 9.97 21.06 14.38
CA THR A 473 10.00 19.66 14.82
C THR A 473 11.34 19.02 14.42
N ILE A 474 11.97 18.29 15.34
CA ILE A 474 13.26 17.61 15.09
C ILE A 474 13.09 16.11 15.31
N GLY A 475 13.65 15.30 14.41
CA GLY A 475 13.64 13.84 14.45
C GLY A 475 12.40 13.19 13.83
N PHE A 476 11.31 13.95 13.63
CA PHE A 476 10.07 13.42 13.05
C PHE A 476 10.22 13.04 11.57
N ASP A 477 10.97 13.80 10.77
CA ASP A 477 11.21 13.44 9.36
C ASP A 477 11.96 12.11 9.23
N GLN A 478 12.99 11.92 10.06
CA GLN A 478 13.76 10.69 10.15
C GLN A 478 12.89 9.54 10.66
N LEU A 479 12.04 9.80 11.67
CA LEU A 479 11.10 8.81 12.19
C LEU A 479 10.16 8.31 11.09
N LEU A 480 9.46 9.22 10.41
CA LEU A 480 8.53 8.87 9.33
C LEU A 480 9.24 8.15 8.16
N ASN A 481 10.56 8.34 8.00
CA ASN A 481 11.36 7.63 7.00
C ASN A 481 11.65 6.21 7.48
N GLU A 482 11.92 6.02 8.76
CA GLU A 482 12.11 4.70 9.36
C GLU A 482 10.81 3.90 9.39
N LEU A 483 9.68 4.51 9.76
CA LEU A 483 8.35 3.87 9.76
C LEU A 483 7.87 3.47 8.35
N GLY A 484 8.36 4.16 7.31
CA GLY A 484 7.96 3.87 5.94
C GLY A 484 8.81 2.83 5.21
N ARG A 485 9.98 2.45 5.77
CA ARG A 485 10.90 1.47 5.15
C ARG A 485 10.36 0.05 5.24
#